data_AF-T1JIY0-F1
#
_entry.id   AF-T1JIY0-F1
#
_cell.length_a   1.000
_cell.length_b   1.000
_cell.length_c   1.000
_cell.angle_alpha   90.00
_cell.angle_beta   90.00
_cell.angle_gamma   90.00
#
_symmetry.space_group_name_H-M   'P 1'
#
loop_
_entity.id
_entity.type
_entity.pdbx_description
1 polymer ?
#
loop_
_entity_poly.entity_id
_entity_poly.type
_entity_poly.pdbx_seq_one_letter_code
_entity_poly.pdbx_strand_id
1 'polypeptide(L)'
;MMTVVTDVIIRFASDISFKVLGTNNLKSCKGSAILVANHQSSLDGFGCSQYWFHVDPCSVVSKKALAYFGPLGLLLYLCGFVFIDRANTAEAKDKLDHQFKQIVDRK
;
A
#
# COMPACT_ATOMS: atom_id res chain seq x y z
N MET A 1 -15.92 -7.36 -2.17
CA MET A 1 -16.51 -7.33 -0.81
C MET A 1 -15.70 -6.46 0.14
N MET A 2 -14.36 -6.54 0.19
CA MET A 2 -13.53 -5.58 0.97
C MET A 2 -13.56 -4.12 0.47
N THR A 3 -13.92 -3.90 -0.80
CA THR A 3 -13.95 -2.61 -1.53
C THR A 3 -14.95 -1.60 -0.99
N VAL A 4 -16.20 -2.02 -0.76
CA VAL A 4 -17.24 -1.13 -0.20
C VAL A 4 -16.93 -0.82 1.25
N VAL A 5 -16.38 -1.80 1.97
CA VAL A 5 -16.10 -1.67 3.40
C VAL A 5 -15.00 -0.64 3.67
N THR A 6 -13.91 -0.64 2.90
CA THR A 6 -12.82 0.34 3.10
C THR A 6 -13.25 1.76 2.76
N ASP A 7 -13.94 1.96 1.63
CA ASP A 7 -14.43 3.29 1.25
C ASP A 7 -15.48 3.83 2.23
N VAL A 8 -16.41 2.97 2.70
CA VAL A 8 -17.40 3.32 3.73
C VAL A 8 -16.73 3.68 5.05
N ILE A 9 -15.72 2.91 5.50
CA ILE A 9 -15.00 3.21 6.75
C ILE A 9 -14.27 4.54 6.65
N ILE A 10 -13.56 4.80 5.54
CA ILE A 10 -12.82 6.05 5.35
C ILE A 10 -13.79 7.24 5.32
N ARG A 11 -14.88 7.15 4.56
CA ARG A 11 -15.92 8.19 4.53
C ARG A 11 -16.55 8.42 5.90
N PHE A 12 -16.94 7.35 6.59
CA PHE A 12 -17.56 7.46 7.91
C PHE A 12 -16.62 8.07 8.96
N ALA A 13 -15.33 7.71 8.94
CA ALA A 13 -14.37 8.16 9.94
C ALA A 13 -13.79 9.55 9.67
N SER A 14 -13.81 10.03 8.42
CA SER A 14 -13.08 11.25 8.03
C SER A 14 -13.86 12.25 7.16
N ASP A 15 -15.05 11.88 6.66
CA ASP A 15 -15.81 12.64 5.66
C ASP A 15 -15.05 12.90 4.35
N ILE A 16 -13.99 12.13 4.09
CA ILE A 16 -13.16 12.23 2.88
C ILE A 16 -13.66 11.25 1.82
N SER A 17 -13.80 11.72 0.58
CA SER A 17 -14.08 10.90 -0.60
C SER A 17 -12.92 10.98 -1.60
N PHE A 18 -12.54 9.82 -2.14
CA PHE A 18 -11.51 9.73 -3.17
C PHE A 18 -12.13 9.55 -4.56
N LYS A 19 -11.45 10.07 -5.59
CA LYS A 19 -11.77 9.81 -7.00
C LYS A 19 -10.49 9.46 -7.73
N VAL A 20 -10.42 8.25 -8.28
CA VAL A 20 -9.28 7.80 -9.09
C VAL A 20 -9.55 8.14 -10.55
N LEU A 21 -8.61 8.82 -11.20
CA LEU A 21 -8.66 9.18 -12.61
C LEU A 21 -7.56 8.45 -13.39
N GLY A 22 -7.75 8.24 -14.69
CA GLY A 22 -6.70 7.69 -15.56
C GLY A 22 -6.40 6.20 -15.34
N THR A 23 -7.34 5.43 -14.80
CA THR A 23 -7.17 3.98 -14.52
C THR A 23 -6.82 3.15 -15.75
N ASN A 24 -7.13 3.63 -16.96
CA ASN A 24 -6.72 2.97 -18.21
C ASN A 24 -5.19 2.88 -18.37
N ASN A 25 -4.44 3.83 -17.81
CA ASN A 25 -2.97 3.80 -17.84
C ASN A 25 -2.39 2.71 -16.93
N LEU A 26 -3.13 2.28 -15.91
CA LEU A 26 -2.73 1.17 -15.05
C LEU A 26 -2.92 -0.18 -15.78
N LYS A 27 -4.00 -0.33 -16.55
CA LYS A 27 -4.29 -1.57 -17.31
C LYS A 27 -3.31 -1.82 -18.46
N SER A 28 -2.69 -0.78 -19.00
CA SER A 28 -1.69 -0.91 -20.06
C SER A 28 -0.31 -1.32 -19.53
N CYS A 29 -0.09 -1.25 -18.21
CA CYS A 29 1.14 -1.68 -17.58
C CYS A 29 1.25 -3.21 -17.62
N LYS A 30 2.27 -3.73 -18.31
CA LYS A 30 2.54 -5.17 -18.39
C LYS A 30 3.62 -5.54 -17.37
N GLY A 31 3.28 -6.41 -16.42
CA GLY A 31 4.21 -6.91 -15.39
C GLY A 31 4.21 -6.07 -14.11
N SER A 32 5.24 -6.27 -13.27
CA SER A 32 5.39 -5.56 -11.99
C SER A 32 5.85 -4.11 -12.21
N ALA A 33 5.29 -3.18 -11.43
CA ALA A 33 5.63 -1.77 -11.49
C ALA A 33 5.79 -1.17 -10.09
N ILE A 34 6.52 -0.05 -9.99
CA ILE A 34 6.66 0.73 -8.77
C ILE A 34 5.82 1.99 -8.92
N LEU A 35 4.86 2.20 -8.02
CA LEU A 35 4.09 3.43 -7.96
C LEU A 35 4.94 4.52 -7.32
N VAL A 36 5.22 5.58 -8.08
CA VAL A 36 5.92 6.77 -7.59
C VAL A 36 4.90 7.89 -7.44
N ALA A 37 4.72 8.38 -6.21
CA ALA A 37 3.79 9.45 -5.88
C ALA A 37 4.46 10.46 -4.95
N ASN A 38 3.96 11.70 -4.98
CA ASN A 38 4.30 12.68 -3.95
C ASN A 38 3.80 12.18 -2.58
N HIS A 39 4.53 12.51 -1.51
CA HIS A 39 4.13 12.22 -0.14
C HIS A 39 3.95 13.54 0.64
N GLN A 40 2.73 14.06 0.64
CA GLN A 40 2.36 15.33 1.24
C GLN A 40 1.87 15.18 2.69
N SER A 41 1.29 14.03 3.04
CA SER A 41 0.70 13.84 4.37
C SER A 41 0.50 12.37 4.74
N SER A 42 0.10 12.10 5.98
CA SER A 42 -0.34 10.76 6.39
C SER A 42 -1.65 10.34 5.72
N LEU A 43 -2.48 11.29 5.26
CA LEU A 43 -3.75 11.01 4.55
C LEU A 43 -3.50 10.35 3.19
N ASP A 44 -2.29 10.48 2.63
CA ASP A 44 -1.89 9.82 1.39
C ASP A 44 -2.07 8.30 1.48
N GLY A 45 -1.95 7.72 2.68
CA GLY A 45 -2.21 6.29 2.91
C GLY A 45 -3.64 5.87 2.59
N PHE A 46 -4.64 6.72 2.88
CA PHE A 46 -6.03 6.46 2.51
C PHE A 46 -6.25 6.55 1.00
N GLY A 47 -5.61 7.54 0.34
CA GLY A 47 -5.63 7.64 -1.11
C GLY A 47 -4.96 6.44 -1.79
N CYS A 48 -3.83 5.97 -1.25
CA CYS A 48 -3.12 4.81 -1.76
C CYS A 48 -3.95 3.53 -1.71
N SER A 49 -4.83 3.40 -0.71
CA SER A 49 -5.72 2.23 -0.59
C SER A 49 -6.64 2.04 -1.79
N GLN A 50 -6.95 3.13 -2.51
CA GLN A 50 -7.79 3.10 -3.71
C GLN A 50 -7.10 2.38 -4.89
N TYR A 51 -5.77 2.31 -4.91
CA TYR A 51 -5.04 1.60 -5.97
C TYR A 51 -5.09 0.08 -5.82
N TRP A 52 -5.31 -0.46 -4.60
CA TRP A 52 -5.52 -1.90 -4.41
C TRP A 52 -6.73 -2.42 -5.20
N PHE A 53 -7.67 -1.55 -5.59
CA PHE A 53 -8.82 -1.93 -6.42
C PHE A 53 -8.47 -2.15 -7.90
N HIS A 54 -7.30 -1.67 -8.33
CA HIS A 54 -6.90 -1.64 -9.72
C HIS A 54 -5.62 -2.43 -9.99
N VAL A 55 -4.84 -2.74 -8.96
CA VAL A 55 -3.55 -3.44 -9.04
C VAL A 55 -3.49 -4.51 -7.95
N ASP A 56 -3.50 -5.77 -8.37
CA ASP A 56 -3.33 -6.95 -7.53
C ASP A 56 -2.45 -7.98 -8.28
N PRO A 57 -1.43 -8.60 -7.63
CA PRO A 57 -0.95 -8.36 -6.27
C PRO A 57 -0.19 -7.03 -6.11
N CYS A 58 -0.36 -6.36 -4.96
CA CYS A 58 0.30 -5.09 -4.63
C CYS A 58 0.73 -5.04 -3.15
N SER A 59 1.81 -4.33 -2.85
CA SER A 59 2.36 -4.16 -1.50
C SER A 59 2.78 -2.71 -1.28
N VAL A 60 2.65 -2.25 -0.03
CA VAL A 60 3.01 -0.88 0.35
C VAL A 60 4.21 -0.90 1.30
N VAL A 61 5.18 -0.01 1.04
CA VAL A 61 6.36 0.16 1.89
C VAL A 61 6.06 1.17 2.99
N SER A 62 6.32 0.82 4.25
CA SER A 62 6.05 1.68 5.41
C SER A 62 7.18 1.68 6.43
N LYS A 63 7.16 2.66 7.34
CA LYS A 63 8.18 2.83 8.38
C LYS A 63 8.09 1.69 9.40
N LYS A 64 9.22 1.10 9.80
CA LYS A 64 9.30 0.06 10.84
C LYS A 64 8.56 0.41 12.13
N ALA A 65 8.60 1.67 12.56
CA ALA A 65 7.87 2.14 13.75
C ALA A 65 6.34 1.90 13.67
N LEU A 66 5.73 1.94 12.48
CA LEU A 66 4.30 1.73 12.32
C LEU A 66 3.86 0.28 12.57
N ALA A 67 4.77 -0.69 12.45
CA ALA A 67 4.49 -2.08 12.81
C ALA A 67 4.14 -2.24 14.30
N TYR A 68 4.65 -1.34 15.14
CA TYR A 68 4.46 -1.36 16.60
C TYR A 68 3.30 -0.46 17.06
N PHE A 69 2.54 0.14 16.14
CA PHE A 69 1.44 1.03 16.48
C PHE A 69 0.14 0.25 16.82
N GLY A 70 0.25 -0.71 17.74
CA GLY A 70 -0.85 -1.48 18.28
C GLY A 70 -1.76 -2.12 17.21
N PRO A 71 -3.09 -2.01 17.33
CA PRO A 71 -4.04 -2.58 16.37
C PRO A 71 -3.82 -2.11 14.93
N LEU A 72 -3.37 -0.86 14.72
CA LEU A 72 -3.10 -0.35 13.38
C LEU A 72 -1.90 -1.06 12.75
N GLY A 73 -0.83 -1.29 13.52
CA GLY A 73 0.36 -2.01 13.05
C GLY A 73 0.01 -3.42 12.60
N LEU A 74 -0.81 -4.12 13.38
CA LEU A 74 -1.34 -5.45 13.03
C LEU A 74 -2.19 -5.40 11.75
N LEU A 75 -3.10 -4.43 11.63
CA LEU A 75 -3.93 -4.28 10.45
C LEU A 75 -3.09 -4.04 9.19
N LEU A 76 -2.12 -3.13 9.26
CA LEU A 76 -1.21 -2.85 8.15
C LEU A 76 -0.39 -4.10 7.77
N TYR A 77 0.08 -4.87 8.75
CA TYR A 77 0.76 -6.14 8.50
C TYR A 77 -0.15 -7.14 7.76
N LEU A 78 -1.39 -7.31 8.21
CA LEU A 78 -2.37 -8.21 7.58
C LEU A 78 -2.78 -7.75 6.18
N CYS A 79 -2.73 -6.44 5.90
CA CYS A 79 -2.91 -5.87 4.57
C CYS A 79 -1.69 -6.03 3.66
N GLY A 80 -0.62 -6.69 4.11
CA GLY A 80 0.57 -6.98 3.30
C GLY A 80 1.58 -5.83 3.20
N PHE A 81 1.62 -4.92 4.19
CA PHE A 81 2.64 -3.86 4.22
C PHE A 81 4.01 -4.44 4.54
N VAL A 82 5.03 -3.97 3.82
CA VAL A 82 6.44 -4.22 4.15
C VAL A 82 6.99 -3.09 5.00
N PHE A 83 7.43 -3.43 6.20
CA PHE A 83 7.97 -2.47 7.16
C PHE A 83 9.49 -2.41 7.07
N ILE A 84 10.02 -1.25 6.69
CA ILE A 84 11.45 -1.02 6.50
C ILE A 84 12.05 -0.10 7.55
N ASP A 85 13.28 -0.40 7.95
CA ASP A 85 14.12 0.51 8.73
C ASP A 85 14.95 1.36 7.78
N ARG A 86 14.65 2.66 7.69
CA ARG A 86 15.37 3.56 6.78
C ARG A 86 16.79 3.87 7.25
N ALA A 87 17.10 3.65 8.53
CA ALA A 87 18.46 3.81 9.05
C ALA A 87 19.35 2.63 8.62
N ASN A 88 18.77 1.43 8.49
CA ASN A 88 19.46 0.23 8.00
C ASN A 88 19.13 -0.05 6.54
N THR A 89 19.83 0.64 5.62
CA THR A 89 19.56 0.54 4.18
C THR A 89 19.78 -0.88 3.63
N ALA A 90 20.73 -1.65 4.18
CA ALA A 90 20.99 -3.02 3.73
C ALA A 90 19.80 -3.94 4.05
N GLU A 91 19.31 -3.93 5.29
CA GLU A 91 18.11 -4.69 5.70
C GLU A 91 16.86 -4.22 4.94
N ALA A 92 16.71 -2.91 4.71
CA ALA A 92 15.59 -2.38 3.96
C ALA A 92 15.55 -2.92 2.52
N LYS A 93 16.70 -2.98 1.85
CA LYS A 93 16.81 -3.53 0.48
C LYS A 93 16.49 -5.02 0.46
N ASP A 94 17.04 -5.80 1.39
CA ASP A 94 16.77 -7.24 1.49
C ASP A 94 15.27 -7.53 1.69
N LYS A 95 14.60 -6.77 2.56
CA LYS A 95 13.15 -6.87 2.76
C LYS A 95 12.35 -6.53 1.51
N LEU A 96 12.76 -5.50 0.77
CA LEU A 96 12.11 -5.13 -0.49
C LEU A 96 12.28 -6.21 -1.55
N ASP A 97 13.47 -6.80 -1.67
CA ASP A 97 13.74 -7.90 -2.61
C ASP A 97 12.93 -9.16 -2.26
N HIS A 98 12.85 -9.48 -0.96
CA HIS A 98 12.01 -10.58 -0.50
C HIS A 98 10.53 -10.34 -0.81
N GLN A 99 10.02 -9.14 -0.53
CA GLN A 99 8.64 -8.78 -0.83
C GLN A 99 8.36 -8.80 -2.34
N PHE A 100 9.31 -8.32 -3.15
CA PHE A 100 9.21 -8.37 -4.60
C PHE A 100 9.06 -9.79 -5.12
N LYS A 101 9.90 -10.73 -4.65
CA LYS A 101 9.79 -12.16 -5.00
C LYS A 101 8.42 -12.72 -4.65
N GLN A 102 7.93 -12.44 -3.43
CA GLN A 102 6.61 -12.89 -3.01
C GLN A 102 5.48 -12.37 -3.92
N ILE A 103 5.54 -11.10 -4.34
CA ILE A 103 4.53 -10.52 -5.25
C ILE A 103 4.58 -11.19 -6.62
N VAL A 104 5.78 -11.42 -7.17
CA VAL A 104 5.97 -12.05 -8.48
C VAL A 104 5.52 -13.51 -8.48
N ASP A 105 5.73 -14.23 -7.37
CA ASP A 105 5.38 -15.64 -7.24
C ASP A 105 3.89 -15.87 -6.98
N ARG A 106 3.15 -14.84 -6.54
CA ARG A 106 1.73 -14.93 -6.15
C ARG A 106 0.72 -14.97 -7.32
N LYS A 107 1.13 -15.48 -8.48
CA LYS A 107 0.33 -15.52 -9.72
C LYS A 107 -1.08 -16.05 -9.54
#